data_AF-A0M6I9-F1
#
_entry.id   AF-A0M6I9-F1
#
_cell.length_a   1.000
_cell.length_b   1.000
_cell.length_c   1.000
_cell.angle_alpha   90.00
_cell.angle_beta   90.00
_cell.angle_gamma   90.00
#
_symmetry.space_group_name_H-M   'P 1'
#
loop_
_entity.id
_entity.type
_entity.pdbx_description
1 polymer ?
#
loop_
_entity_poly.entity_id
_entity_poly.type
_entity_poly.pdbx_seq_one_letter_code
_entity_poly.pdbx_strand_id
1 'polypeptide(L)' 'MNAFILPLMIGAPQIILIVVIILLLFGGRKIPELMRGLGSGIKEFKDASKDEENGTTPEDGKKVPEENK' A
#
# COMPACT_ATOMS: atom_id res chain seq x y z
N MET A 1 -29.99 8.00 -18.55
CA MET A 1 -29.07 6.89 -18.25
C MET A 1 -27.67 7.27 -18.69
N ASN A 2 -26.92 7.98 -17.85
CA ASN A 2 -25.47 8.22 -18.06
C ASN A 2 -24.73 8.61 -16.75
N ALA A 3 -25.29 8.25 -15.58
CA ALA A 3 -24.77 8.66 -14.29
C ALA A 3 -23.39 8.05 -13.94
N PHE A 4 -22.97 7.01 -14.68
CA PHE A 4 -21.75 6.24 -14.40
C PHE A 4 -20.53 6.63 -15.26
N ILE A 5 -20.70 7.46 -16.31
CA ILE A 5 -19.60 7.87 -17.22
C ILE A 5 -19.06 9.29 -16.94
N LEU A 6 -19.75 10.05 -16.07
CA LEU A 6 -19.28 11.36 -15.59
C LEU A 6 -17.98 11.36 -14.72
N PRO A 7 -17.66 10.36 -13.87
CA PRO A 7 -16.54 10.50 -12.92
C PRO A 7 -15.15 10.59 -13.55
N LEU A 8 -14.98 10.24 -14.83
CA LEU A 8 -13.72 10.39 -15.55
C LEU A 8 -13.53 11.77 -16.22
N MET A 9 -14.61 12.55 -16.40
CA MET A 9 -14.57 13.94 -16.90
C MET A 9 -14.59 14.98 -15.78
N ILE A 10 -14.49 14.51 -14.55
CA ILE A 10 -14.81 15.23 -13.34
C ILE A 10 -13.47 15.49 -12.63
N GLY A 11 -13.08 16.75 -12.52
CA GLY A 11 -11.78 17.15 -11.99
C GLY A 11 -11.55 16.77 -10.53
N ALA A 12 -10.36 17.10 -10.02
CA ALA A 12 -9.95 16.93 -8.62
C ALA A 12 -11.05 17.23 -7.55
N PRO A 13 -11.93 18.24 -7.68
CA PRO A 13 -12.92 18.54 -6.64
C PRO A 13 -13.94 17.42 -6.34
N GLN A 14 -14.45 16.68 -7.33
CA GLN A 14 -15.43 15.64 -7.00
C GLN A 14 -14.79 14.36 -6.43
N ILE A 15 -13.54 14.04 -6.81
CA ILE A 15 -12.80 12.94 -6.17
C ILE A 15 -12.66 13.24 -4.68
N ILE A 16 -12.34 14.49 -4.33
CA ILE A 16 -12.32 14.97 -2.94
C ILE A 16 -13.68 14.79 -2.26
N LEU A 17 -14.79 15.12 -2.93
CA LEU A 17 -16.13 14.95 -2.36
C LEU A 17 -16.43 13.47 -2.01
N ILE A 18 -16.08 12.54 -2.90
CA ILE A 18 -16.26 11.10 -2.67
C ILE A 18 -15.40 10.64 -1.50
N VAL A 19 -14.13 11.05 -1.46
CA VAL A 19 -13.21 10.73 -0.36
C VAL A 19 -13.75 11.26 0.96
N VAL A 20 -14.28 12.48 1.01
CA VAL A 20 -14.89 13.07 2.21
C VAL A 20 -16.09 12.23 2.69
N ILE A 21 -16.98 11.80 1.79
CA ILE A 21 -18.12 10.95 2.17
C ILE A 21 -17.63 9.62 2.78
N ILE A 22 -16.65 8.97 2.14
CA ILE A 22 -16.05 7.72 2.67
C ILE A 22 -15.42 7.97 4.04
N LEU A 23 -14.70 9.07 4.22
CA LEU A 23 -14.10 9.45 5.49
C LEU A 23 -15.14 9.75 6.58
N LEU A 24 -16.32 10.26 6.23
CA LEU A 24 -17.42 10.46 7.20
C LEU A 24 -18.05 9.13 7.63
N LEU A 25 -18.23 8.19 6.70
CA LEU A 25 -18.83 6.88 7.00
C LEU A 25 -17.89 5.96 7.78
N PHE A 26 -16.63 5.89 7.36
CA PHE A 26 -15.64 4.98 7.94
C PHE A 26 -14.75 5.65 9.00
N GLY A 27 -14.69 6.97 9.02
CA GLY A 27 -13.76 7.74 9.85
C GLY A 27 -12.36 7.82 9.21
N GLY A 28 -11.63 8.91 9.47
CA GLY A 28 -10.29 9.12 8.94
C GLY A 28 -9.21 8.15 9.45
N ARG A 29 -9.51 7.34 10.48
CA ARG A 29 -8.57 6.37 11.05
C ARG A 29 -8.64 4.99 10.40
N LYS A 30 -9.79 4.59 9.83
CA LYS A 30 -9.95 3.24 9.27
C LYS A 30 -9.19 3.04 7.97
N ILE A 31 -9.13 4.04 7.09
CA ILE A 31 -8.37 3.98 5.84
C ILE A 31 -6.88 3.68 6.09
N PRO A 32 -6.13 4.44 6.92
CA PRO A 32 -4.72 4.17 7.18
C PRO A 32 -4.50 2.86 7.97
N GLU A 33 -5.42 2.48 8.85
CA GLU A 33 -5.36 1.21 9.57
C GLU A 33 -5.47 0.01 8.63
N LEU A 34 -6.45 0.04 7.70
CA LEU A 34 -6.60 -0.97 6.65
C LEU A 34 -5.39 -0.99 5.71
N MET A 35 -4.87 0.17 5.31
CA MET A 35 -3.67 0.26 4.46
C MET A 35 -2.43 -0.33 5.16
N ARG A 36 -2.25 -0.10 6.47
CA ARG A 36 -1.15 -0.70 7.23
C ARG A 36 -1.29 -2.23 7.32
N GLY A 37 -2.49 -2.73 7.59
CA GLY A 37 -2.76 -4.17 7.61
C GLY A 37 -2.52 -4.84 6.26
N LEU A 38 -3.09 -4.29 5.19
CA LEU A 38 -2.86 -4.75 3.81
C LEU A 38 -1.39 -4.66 3.41
N GLY A 39 -0.71 -3.55 3.73
CA GLY A 39 0.69 -3.34 3.41
C GLY A 39 1.62 -4.36 4.08
N SER A 40 1.40 -4.65 5.36
CA SER A 40 2.13 -5.70 6.06
C SER A 40 1.88 -7.09 5.46
N GLY A 41 0.62 -7.43 5.18
CA GLY A 41 0.28 -8.72 4.56
C GLY A 41 0.88 -8.89 3.15
N ILE A 42 0.86 -7.84 2.33
CA ILE A 42 1.49 -7.85 1.01
C ILE A 42 3.01 -7.98 1.12
N LYS A 43 3.63 -7.34 2.14
CA LYS A 43 5.07 -7.46 2.39
C LYS A 43 5.44 -8.89 2.79
N GLU A 44 4.74 -9.48 3.76
CA GLU A 44 4.95 -10.86 4.20
C GLU A 44 4.72 -11.86 3.06
N PHE A 45 3.66 -11.66 2.26
CA PHE A 45 3.39 -12.47 1.09
C PHE A 45 4.54 -12.41 0.07
N LYS A 46 5.03 -11.20 -0.23
CA LYS A 46 6.16 -11.01 -1.14
C LYS A 46 7.46 -11.62 -0.59
N ASP A 47 7.71 -11.49 0.70
CA ASP A 47 8.91 -12.04 1.33
C ASP A 47 8.87 -13.58 1.29
N ALA A 48 7.74 -14.20 1.60
CA ALA A 48 7.54 -15.66 1.49
C ALA A 48 7.63 -16.17 0.05
N SER A 49 7.02 -15.47 -0.92
CA SER A 49 7.11 -15.85 -2.34
C SER A 49 8.54 -15.73 -2.90
N LYS A 50 9.35 -14.81 -2.38
CA LYS A 50 10.76 -14.67 -2.78
C LYS A 50 11.63 -15.81 -2.28
N ASP A 51 11.38 -16.29 -1.05
CA ASP A 51 12.08 -17.45 -0.48
C ASP A 51 11.74 -18.75 -1.23
N GLU A 52 10.54 -18.86 -1.80
CA GLU A 52 10.15 -20.00 -2.65
C GLU A 52 10.75 -19.92 -4.07
N GLU A 53 10.90 -18.72 -4.64
CA GLU A 53 11.48 -18.52 -5.97
C GLU A 53 13.01 -18.61 -5.98
N ASN A 54 13.66 -18.19 -4.90
CA ASN A 54 15.11 -18.24 -4.74
C ASN A 54 15.47 -19.22 -3.61
N GLY A 55 15.55 -20.50 -3.94
CA GLY A 55 16.18 -21.48 -3.05
C GLY A 55 17.55 -20.96 -2.61
N THR A 56 17.69 -20.72 -1.30
CA THR A 56 18.88 -20.24 -0.58
C THR A 56 19.29 -18.78 -0.88
N THR A 57 19.08 -17.87 0.08
CA THR A 57 20.13 -17.13 0.81
C THR A 57 19.49 -16.03 1.68
N PRO A 58 19.78 -15.95 3.00
CA PRO A 58 19.36 -14.83 3.83
C PRO A 58 20.14 -13.57 3.42
N GLU A 59 19.54 -12.69 2.64
CA GLU A 59 20.05 -11.33 2.45
C GLU A 59 19.65 -10.47 3.66
N ASP A 60 20.27 -10.79 4.80
CA ASP A 60 20.54 -9.80 5.84
C ASP A 60 21.44 -8.73 5.22
N GLY A 61 21.01 -7.49 5.32
CA GLY A 61 21.66 -6.36 4.66
C GLY A 61 23.16 -6.34 4.96
N LYS A 62 23.97 -6.34 3.90
CA LYS A 62 25.34 -5.84 3.91
C LYS A 62 25.37 -4.45 4.55
N LYS A 63 25.56 -4.41 5.88
CA LYS A 63 26.31 -3.38 6.57
C LYS A 63 27.69 -3.99 6.76
N VAL A 64 28.52 -3.88 5.73
CA VAL A 64 29.96 -4.10 5.89
C VAL A 64 30.44 -3.00 6.82
N PRO A 65 30.89 -3.28 8.06
CA PRO A 65 31.69 -2.31 8.79
C PRO A 65 33.02 -2.28 8.04
N GLU A 66 33.31 -1.15 7.41
CA GLU A 66 34.64 -0.83 6.95
C GLU A 66 35.55 -0.72 8.19
N GLU A 67 36.14 -1.85 8.59
CA GLU A 67 37.16 -1.92 9.63
C GLU A 67 38.53 -1.76 8.98
N ASN A 68 39.08 -0.58 9.27
CA ASN A 68 40.42 -0.10 9.02
C ASN A 68 41.53 -1.05 9.55
N LYS A 69 42.38 -1.58 8.67
CA LYS A 69 43.82 -1.77 8.95
C LYS A 69 44.68 -1.96 7.70
#